data_AF-A0A944E9I3-F1
#
_entry.id   AF-A0A944E9I3-F1
#
_cell.length_a   1.000
_cell.length_b   1.000
_cell.length_c   1.000
_cell.angle_alpha   90.00
_cell.angle_beta   90.00
_cell.angle_gamma   90.00
#
_symmetry.space_group_name_H-M   'P 1'
#
loop_
_entity.id
_entity.type
_entity.pdbx_description
1 polymer ?
#
loop_
_entity_poly.entity_id
_entity_poly.type
_entity_poly.pdbx_seq_one_letter_code
_entity_poly.pdbx_strand_id
1 'polypeptide(L)'
;MTAPTTEPAPEPAVRAELLDCLQANLGLLADRLHGPGTHLRLGARLGFAPRPGQHGLPTVEPSLDDHLADARDLLGLVVESREQGVPGTKVAATDELLYVVADAYHLPWGPYFGNKHVEHSFLVEPEDDGTGITVSDAYHNDTQWGRARPVQLRYERAELAAALDAIPEGAEVVRLTAGPLGDAPAPERTLDARCVTDYLRAFTEHTDRPQALEQFTLETWLLARTRRLHAAYAAGAAGAEPRLVREHLARWDGLVEHAYLAFRRVARGRAEPPELLDRAGEVLHADATALGGTPSEARTEGEHAAVDDRLRATVREVVASVLGLDEDQLPETELTGLPAFSSLRMVEIVECLETEFQVEFEAADLVPEKLHRISDLCALVGRALDGPRP
;
A
#
# COMPACT_ATOMS: atom_id res chain seq x y z
N MET A 1 -10.30 -26.11 -10.57
CA MET A 1 -11.11 -25.22 -9.73
C MET A 1 -11.94 -24.35 -10.64
N THR A 2 -13.26 -24.43 -10.53
CA THR A 2 -14.18 -23.43 -11.10
C THR A 2 -13.94 -22.12 -10.34
N ALA A 3 -13.88 -20.98 -11.05
CA ALA A 3 -13.72 -19.70 -10.38
C ALA A 3 -14.97 -19.40 -9.54
N PRO A 4 -14.83 -18.92 -8.29
CA PRO A 4 -15.98 -18.54 -7.47
C PRO A 4 -16.78 -17.44 -8.16
N THR A 5 -18.09 -17.41 -7.92
CA THR A 5 -18.96 -16.36 -8.46
C THR A 5 -18.66 -15.05 -7.74
N THR A 6 -18.04 -14.10 -8.45
CA THR A 6 -17.79 -12.75 -7.95
C THR A 6 -19.01 -11.89 -8.20
N GLU A 7 -19.79 -11.59 -7.17
CA GLU A 7 -20.71 -10.45 -7.21
C GLU A 7 -19.95 -9.19 -6.74
N PRO A 8 -20.14 -8.03 -7.39
CA PRO A 8 -19.64 -6.78 -6.82
C PRO A 8 -20.32 -6.57 -5.47
N ALA A 9 -19.53 -6.59 -4.40
CA ALA A 9 -20.02 -6.25 -3.07
C ALA A 9 -20.64 -4.84 -3.09
N PRO A 10 -21.70 -4.56 -2.33
CA PRO A 10 -22.07 -3.17 -2.04
C PRO A 10 -20.83 -2.43 -1.53
N GLU A 11 -20.60 -1.19 -1.99
CA GLU A 11 -19.39 -0.41 -1.68
C GLU A 11 -19.04 -0.55 -0.19
N PRO A 12 -17.89 -1.16 0.17
CA PRO A 12 -17.49 -1.20 1.55
C PRO A 12 -17.19 0.23 2.00
N ALA A 13 -17.88 0.68 3.04
CA ALA A 13 -17.71 2.01 3.64
C ALA A 13 -16.31 2.24 4.26
N VAL A 14 -15.42 1.24 4.19
CA VAL A 14 -14.06 1.27 4.73
C VAL A 14 -13.12 1.91 3.72
N ARG A 15 -12.32 2.87 4.18
CA ARG A 15 -11.21 3.46 3.43
C ARG A 15 -10.01 2.53 3.37
N ALA A 16 -10.19 1.40 2.71
CA ALA A 16 -9.22 0.31 2.62
C ALA A 16 -7.89 0.72 1.98
N GLU A 17 -7.88 1.78 1.16
CA GLU A 17 -6.67 2.35 0.58
C GLU A 17 -5.67 2.89 1.63
N LEU A 18 -6.15 3.14 2.85
CA LEU A 18 -5.38 3.65 3.99
C LEU A 18 -4.84 2.57 4.92
N LEU A 19 -5.32 1.32 4.80
CA LEU A 19 -5.12 0.25 5.78
C LEU A 19 -4.24 -0.84 5.19
N ASP A 20 -3.38 -1.49 5.97
CA ASP A 20 -2.69 -2.71 5.52
C ASP A 20 -3.65 -3.92 5.40
N CYS A 21 -3.12 -5.08 4.99
CA CYS A 21 -3.92 -6.31 4.79
C CYS A 21 -4.57 -6.83 6.07
N LEU A 22 -3.98 -6.61 7.25
CA LEU A 22 -4.53 -7.05 8.53
C LEU A 22 -5.57 -6.04 9.03
N GLN A 23 -5.24 -4.75 8.99
CA GLN A 23 -6.10 -3.65 9.39
C GLN A 23 -7.39 -3.55 8.58
N ALA A 24 -7.35 -3.82 7.27
CA ALA A 24 -8.50 -3.62 6.39
C ALA A 24 -9.74 -4.41 6.85
N ASN A 25 -9.55 -5.68 7.22
CA ASN A 25 -10.64 -6.56 7.64
C ASN A 25 -11.06 -6.35 9.09
N LEU A 26 -10.14 -5.91 9.96
CA LEU A 26 -10.49 -5.40 11.29
C LEU A 26 -11.36 -4.14 11.18
N GLY A 27 -11.00 -3.23 10.27
CA GLY A 27 -11.76 -2.02 9.97
C GLY A 27 -13.15 -2.32 9.43
N LEU A 28 -13.27 -3.28 8.50
CA LEU A 28 -14.56 -3.78 8.00
C LEU A 28 -15.45 -4.32 9.12
N LEU A 29 -14.89 -5.15 9.99
CA LEU A 29 -15.64 -5.69 11.13
C LEU A 29 -16.07 -4.58 12.10
N ALA A 30 -15.17 -3.64 12.41
CA ALA A 30 -15.46 -2.52 13.31
C ALA A 30 -16.57 -1.61 12.75
N ASP A 31 -16.54 -1.30 11.46
CA ASP A 31 -17.57 -0.49 10.81
C ASP A 31 -18.94 -1.18 10.82
N ARG A 32 -18.99 -2.50 10.65
CA ARG A 32 -20.24 -3.28 10.74
C ARG A 32 -20.83 -3.27 12.16
N LEU A 33 -19.98 -3.35 13.18
CA LEU A 33 -20.41 -3.47 14.58
C LEU A 33 -20.72 -2.12 15.25
N HIS A 34 -19.93 -1.09 14.95
CA HIS A 34 -20.01 0.21 15.64
C HIS A 34 -20.40 1.38 14.73
N GLY A 35 -20.57 1.12 13.43
CA GLY A 35 -21.02 2.07 12.43
C GLY A 35 -19.88 2.61 11.54
N PRO A 36 -20.23 3.22 10.38
CA PRO A 36 -19.27 3.64 9.37
C PRO A 36 -18.21 4.62 9.90
N GLY A 37 -16.97 4.45 9.44
CA GLY A 37 -15.85 5.33 9.79
C GLY A 37 -15.16 4.99 11.11
N THR A 38 -15.61 3.94 11.83
CA THR A 38 -14.95 3.47 13.05
C THR A 38 -13.51 3.05 12.77
N HIS A 39 -13.25 2.43 11.62
CA HIS A 39 -11.91 2.04 11.15
C HIS A 39 -10.88 3.18 11.16
N LEU A 40 -11.33 4.44 10.97
CA LEU A 40 -10.42 5.60 10.98
C LEU A 40 -9.76 5.81 12.35
N ARG A 41 -10.33 5.28 13.44
CA ARG A 41 -9.72 5.35 14.77
C ARG A 41 -8.36 4.66 14.86
N LEU A 42 -8.04 3.73 13.96
CA LEU A 42 -6.68 3.18 13.82
C LEU A 42 -5.64 4.27 13.50
N GLY A 43 -6.05 5.39 12.89
CA GLY A 43 -5.20 6.56 12.66
C GLY A 43 -4.96 7.43 13.88
N ALA A 44 -5.57 7.13 15.04
CA ALA A 44 -5.41 7.95 16.22
C ALA A 44 -3.98 8.05 16.72
N ARG A 45 -3.16 7.03 16.48
CA ARG A 45 -1.76 6.97 16.92
C ARG A 45 -0.86 6.93 15.69
N LEU A 46 0.05 7.91 15.58
CA LEU A 46 1.13 7.89 14.59
C LEU A 46 2.46 7.69 15.29
N GLY A 47 3.04 6.51 15.11
CA GLY A 47 4.34 6.16 15.67
C GLY A 47 5.43 6.00 14.61
N PHE A 48 6.68 6.21 15.02
CA PHE A 48 7.85 5.69 14.30
C PHE A 48 8.74 4.95 15.31
N ALA A 49 8.50 3.64 15.42
CA ALA A 49 9.21 2.77 16.35
C ALA A 49 9.70 1.50 15.63
N PRO A 50 10.74 1.62 14.76
CA PRO A 50 11.29 0.46 14.08
C PRO A 50 11.79 -0.59 15.06
N ARG A 51 11.53 -1.86 14.74
CA ARG A 51 11.95 -3.04 15.50
C ARG A 51 12.93 -3.86 14.66
N PRO A 52 13.72 -4.76 15.27
CA PRO A 52 14.48 -5.74 14.49
C PRO A 52 13.55 -6.55 13.58
N GLY A 53 13.81 -6.53 12.28
CA GLY A 53 13.09 -7.31 11.27
C GLY A 53 13.93 -8.47 10.76
N GLN A 54 13.50 -9.02 9.62
CA GLN A 54 14.21 -10.12 8.97
C GLN A 54 15.51 -9.65 8.34
N HIS A 55 16.45 -10.58 8.15
CA HIS A 55 17.73 -10.34 7.47
C HIS A 55 18.60 -9.22 8.09
N GLY A 56 18.35 -8.84 9.34
CA GLY A 56 19.08 -7.76 10.00
C GLY A 56 18.65 -6.35 9.58
N LEU A 57 17.56 -6.23 8.80
CA LEU A 57 16.94 -4.96 8.45
C LEU A 57 15.84 -4.63 9.48
N PRO A 58 15.72 -3.36 9.90
CA PRO A 58 14.65 -2.95 10.80
C PRO A 58 13.30 -2.88 10.06
N THR A 59 12.21 -3.05 10.80
CA THR A 59 10.85 -2.98 10.28
C THR A 59 9.91 -2.15 11.15
N VAL A 60 9.01 -1.41 10.52
CA VAL A 60 7.87 -0.71 11.12
C VAL A 60 6.56 -1.48 10.94
N GLU A 61 6.60 -2.65 10.30
CA GLU A 61 5.45 -3.54 10.13
C GLU A 61 4.92 -3.95 11.52
N PRO A 62 3.64 -3.66 11.82
CA PRO A 62 3.02 -4.15 13.05
C PRO A 62 2.83 -5.67 12.98
N SER A 63 2.93 -6.34 14.13
CA SER A 63 2.60 -7.75 14.21
C SER A 63 1.08 -7.93 14.33
N LEU A 64 0.58 -9.14 14.13
CA LEU A 64 -0.81 -9.46 14.42
C LEU A 64 -1.20 -9.11 15.87
N ASP A 65 -0.30 -9.31 16.83
CA ASP A 65 -0.53 -8.94 18.23
C ASP A 65 -0.73 -7.43 18.41
N ASP A 66 0.06 -6.61 17.71
CA ASP A 66 -0.06 -5.15 17.71
C ASP A 66 -1.42 -4.74 17.12
N HIS A 67 -1.82 -5.34 15.98
CA HIS A 67 -3.11 -5.06 15.35
C HIS A 67 -4.30 -5.47 16.21
N LEU A 68 -4.24 -6.62 16.90
CA LEU A 68 -5.30 -7.06 17.81
C LEU A 68 -5.38 -6.18 19.06
N ALA A 69 -4.24 -5.67 19.55
CA ALA A 69 -4.20 -4.70 20.63
C ALA A 69 -4.85 -3.37 20.20
N ASP A 70 -4.51 -2.84 19.02
CA ASP A 70 -5.13 -1.64 18.47
C ASP A 70 -6.62 -1.85 18.16
N ALA A 71 -7.02 -3.02 17.67
CA ALA A 71 -8.43 -3.36 17.45
C ALA A 71 -9.24 -3.32 18.75
N ARG A 72 -8.66 -3.78 19.85
CA ARG A 72 -9.28 -3.66 21.17
C ARG A 72 -9.35 -2.21 21.64
N ASP A 73 -8.23 -1.51 21.61
CA ASP A 73 -8.08 -0.18 22.20
C ASP A 73 -8.81 0.91 21.40
N LEU A 74 -8.85 0.79 20.08
CA LEU A 74 -9.29 1.85 19.16
C LEU A 74 -10.60 1.49 18.45
N LEU A 75 -10.87 0.21 18.22
CA LEU A 75 -12.04 -0.25 17.45
C LEU A 75 -13.11 -0.94 18.31
N GLY A 76 -12.88 -1.13 19.61
CA GLY A 76 -13.83 -1.84 20.47
C GLY A 76 -14.05 -3.28 20.03
N LEU A 77 -13.04 -3.95 19.47
CA LEU A 77 -13.08 -5.36 19.09
C LEU A 77 -12.36 -6.21 20.14
N VAL A 78 -13.05 -7.15 20.76
CA VAL A 78 -12.50 -7.98 21.83
C VAL A 78 -12.21 -9.38 21.30
N VAL A 79 -10.95 -9.82 21.48
CA VAL A 79 -10.55 -11.21 21.22
C VAL A 79 -11.17 -12.12 22.27
N GLU A 80 -12.10 -12.96 21.85
CA GLU A 80 -12.70 -13.99 22.70
C GLU A 80 -11.83 -15.26 22.70
N SER A 81 -11.38 -15.66 21.52
CA SER A 81 -10.44 -16.78 21.36
C SER A 81 -9.53 -16.55 20.16
N ARG A 82 -8.40 -17.26 20.19
CA ARG A 82 -7.40 -17.27 19.12
C ARG A 82 -6.79 -18.65 19.03
N GLU A 83 -6.77 -19.21 17.83
CA GLU A 83 -6.25 -20.54 17.54
C GLU A 83 -5.32 -20.48 16.34
N GLN A 84 -4.19 -21.18 16.42
CA GLN A 84 -3.20 -21.29 15.35
C GLN A 84 -3.23 -22.67 14.72
N GLY A 85 -2.84 -22.77 13.44
CA GLY A 85 -2.78 -24.03 12.71
C GLY A 85 -4.15 -24.68 12.54
N VAL A 86 -5.19 -23.87 12.40
CA VAL A 86 -6.56 -24.33 12.22
C VAL A 86 -6.71 -24.87 10.80
N PRO A 87 -7.13 -26.15 10.61
CA PRO A 87 -7.35 -26.70 9.30
C PRO A 87 -8.55 -26.05 8.61
N GLY A 88 -8.51 -25.99 7.27
CA GLY A 88 -9.56 -25.41 6.44
C GLY A 88 -10.92 -26.02 6.68
N THR A 89 -10.98 -27.34 6.92
CA THR A 89 -12.21 -28.03 7.33
C THR A 89 -12.86 -27.47 8.59
N LYS A 90 -12.07 -27.03 9.58
CA LYS A 90 -12.60 -26.42 10.81
C LYS A 90 -13.06 -24.98 10.56
N VAL A 91 -12.31 -24.20 9.78
CA VAL A 91 -12.72 -22.85 9.38
C VAL A 91 -14.03 -22.88 8.60
N ALA A 92 -14.15 -23.75 7.61
CA ALA A 92 -15.33 -23.86 6.76
C ALA A 92 -16.55 -24.49 7.46
N ALA A 93 -16.36 -25.13 8.61
CA ALA A 93 -17.44 -25.66 9.44
C ALA A 93 -18.03 -24.63 10.43
N THR A 94 -17.50 -23.40 10.44
CA THR A 94 -17.97 -22.34 11.35
C THR A 94 -19.46 -22.04 11.21
N ASP A 95 -20.09 -21.72 12.34
CA ASP A 95 -21.46 -21.22 12.47
C ASP A 95 -21.49 -19.74 12.88
N GLU A 96 -20.34 -19.07 12.78
CA GLU A 96 -20.14 -17.69 13.21
C GLU A 96 -19.10 -16.95 12.35
N LEU A 97 -19.05 -15.64 12.53
CA LEU A 97 -18.05 -14.77 11.92
C LEU A 97 -16.66 -15.03 12.52
N LEU A 98 -15.70 -15.31 11.65
CA LEU A 98 -14.29 -15.48 12.00
C LEU A 98 -13.43 -14.42 11.33
N TYR A 99 -12.48 -13.85 12.06
CA TYR A 99 -11.33 -13.15 11.49
C TYR A 99 -10.22 -14.17 11.27
N VAL A 100 -9.81 -14.36 10.02
CA VAL A 100 -8.86 -15.39 9.63
C VAL A 100 -7.60 -14.73 9.09
N VAL A 101 -6.43 -15.21 9.49
CA VAL A 101 -5.13 -14.84 8.96
C VAL A 101 -4.49 -16.08 8.35
N ALA A 102 -3.99 -15.95 7.13
CA ALA A 102 -3.37 -17.03 6.39
C ALA A 102 -2.29 -16.49 5.46
N ASP A 103 -1.49 -17.39 4.90
CA ASP A 103 -0.51 -17.05 3.88
C ASP A 103 -1.18 -16.80 2.52
N ALA A 104 -1.07 -15.56 2.03
CA ALA A 104 -1.65 -15.11 0.77
C ALA A 104 -1.10 -15.84 -0.46
N TYR A 105 0.06 -16.48 -0.36
CA TYR A 105 0.58 -17.33 -1.43
C TYR A 105 -0.43 -18.40 -1.86
N HIS A 106 -1.25 -18.87 -0.92
CA HIS A 106 -2.22 -19.93 -1.13
C HIS A 106 -3.66 -19.43 -1.36
N LEU A 107 -3.93 -18.12 -1.26
CA LEU A 107 -5.28 -17.56 -1.35
C LEU A 107 -5.63 -17.16 -2.80
N PRO A 108 -6.54 -17.89 -3.50
CA PRO A 108 -6.75 -17.74 -4.94
C PRO A 108 -7.44 -16.44 -5.38
N TRP A 109 -7.88 -15.60 -4.43
CA TRP A 109 -8.54 -14.32 -4.71
C TRP A 109 -7.63 -13.10 -4.53
N GLY A 110 -6.41 -13.28 -4.01
CA GLY A 110 -5.44 -12.21 -3.85
C GLY A 110 -4.41 -12.18 -4.98
N PRO A 111 -3.80 -11.02 -5.28
CA PRO A 111 -2.75 -10.93 -6.30
C PRO A 111 -1.45 -11.66 -5.90
N TYR A 112 -1.30 -12.03 -4.63
CA TYR A 112 -0.13 -12.77 -4.13
C TYR A 112 -0.17 -14.28 -4.42
N PHE A 113 -1.31 -14.81 -4.88
CA PHE A 113 -1.51 -16.23 -5.14
C PHE A 113 -0.41 -16.80 -6.05
N GLY A 114 0.33 -17.79 -5.55
CA GLY A 114 1.43 -18.44 -6.25
C GLY A 114 2.68 -17.56 -6.48
N ASN A 115 2.71 -16.33 -5.94
CA ASN A 115 3.74 -15.34 -6.23
C ASN A 115 4.57 -14.93 -5.02
N LYS A 116 3.95 -14.59 -3.88
CA LYS A 116 4.67 -14.13 -2.68
C LYS A 116 3.99 -14.59 -1.41
N HIS A 117 4.79 -15.10 -0.49
CA HIS A 117 4.37 -15.40 0.88
C HIS A 117 4.21 -14.10 1.66
N VAL A 118 3.01 -13.88 2.21
CA VAL A 118 2.70 -12.73 3.05
C VAL A 118 1.51 -13.06 3.94
N GLU A 119 1.56 -12.63 5.20
CA GLU A 119 0.40 -12.74 6.09
C GLU A 119 -0.73 -11.86 5.55
N HIS A 120 -1.94 -12.41 5.51
CA HIS A 120 -3.09 -11.72 4.95
C HIS A 120 -4.36 -12.13 5.68
N SER A 121 -5.20 -11.14 6.01
CA SER A 121 -6.45 -11.41 6.70
C SER A 121 -7.66 -11.36 5.78
N PHE A 122 -8.74 -11.96 6.23
CA PHE A 122 -10.07 -11.89 5.63
C PHE A 122 -11.11 -12.32 6.68
N LEU A 123 -12.39 -12.03 6.40
CA LEU A 123 -13.51 -12.48 7.21
C LEU A 123 -14.16 -13.71 6.59
N VAL A 124 -14.58 -14.65 7.43
CA VAL A 124 -15.35 -15.84 7.05
C VAL A 124 -16.66 -15.85 7.81
N GLU A 125 -17.78 -15.89 7.11
CA GLU A 125 -19.13 -15.84 7.70
C GLU A 125 -20.01 -16.93 7.10
N PRO A 126 -20.80 -17.67 7.90
CA PRO A 126 -21.80 -18.57 7.36
C PRO A 126 -22.92 -17.77 6.66
N GLU A 127 -23.45 -18.32 5.58
CA GLU A 127 -24.67 -17.77 4.96
C GLU A 127 -25.91 -18.10 5.81
N ASP A 128 -26.95 -17.26 5.70
CA ASP A 128 -28.19 -17.39 6.51
C ASP A 128 -28.91 -18.73 6.32
N ASP A 129 -28.78 -19.37 5.16
CA ASP A 129 -29.37 -20.67 4.87
C ASP A 129 -28.52 -21.85 5.39
N GLY A 130 -27.33 -21.56 5.93
CA GLY A 130 -26.38 -22.51 6.49
C GLY A 130 -25.62 -23.35 5.47
N THR A 131 -25.92 -23.22 4.17
CA THR A 131 -25.36 -24.07 3.12
C THR A 131 -24.01 -23.59 2.61
N GLY A 132 -23.82 -22.27 2.52
CA GLY A 132 -22.60 -21.63 2.06
C GLY A 132 -21.79 -20.93 3.14
N ILE A 133 -20.64 -20.43 2.71
CA ILE A 133 -19.77 -19.51 3.45
C ILE A 133 -19.47 -18.31 2.56
N THR A 134 -19.54 -17.12 3.14
CA THR A 134 -19.05 -15.89 2.53
C THR A 134 -17.65 -15.54 3.05
N VAL A 135 -16.73 -15.32 2.13
CA VAL A 135 -15.42 -14.71 2.40
C VAL A 135 -15.49 -13.23 2.05
N SER A 136 -15.21 -12.35 3.00
CA SER A 136 -15.06 -10.91 2.74
C SER A 136 -13.60 -10.51 2.91
N ASP A 137 -13.04 -9.85 1.91
CA ASP A 137 -11.68 -9.32 1.96
C ASP A 137 -11.71 -7.85 1.54
N ALA A 138 -11.42 -6.96 2.48
CA ALA A 138 -11.42 -5.53 2.25
C ALA A 138 -10.09 -5.00 1.69
N TYR A 139 -9.10 -5.86 1.42
CA TYR A 139 -7.78 -5.38 1.03
C TYR A 139 -7.78 -4.61 -0.29
N HIS A 140 -7.10 -3.47 -0.29
CA HIS A 140 -6.93 -2.62 -1.46
C HIS A 140 -5.45 -2.34 -1.68
N ASN A 141 -4.87 -2.82 -2.78
CA ASN A 141 -3.49 -2.51 -3.16
C ASN A 141 -3.23 -2.76 -4.66
N ASP A 142 -2.23 -2.07 -5.21
CA ASP A 142 -1.68 -2.38 -6.53
C ASP A 142 -0.33 -3.05 -6.34
N THR A 143 -0.17 -4.25 -6.89
CA THR A 143 1.07 -5.03 -6.81
C THR A 143 1.56 -5.37 -8.22
N GLN A 144 2.83 -5.77 -8.34
CA GLN A 144 3.39 -6.22 -9.61
C GLN A 144 2.70 -7.47 -10.20
N TRP A 145 1.90 -8.18 -9.41
CA TRP A 145 1.17 -9.39 -9.83
C TRP A 145 -0.30 -9.13 -10.13
N GLY A 146 -0.78 -7.91 -9.89
CA GLY A 146 -2.18 -7.54 -10.08
C GLY A 146 -2.71 -6.61 -9.01
N ARG A 147 -3.98 -6.24 -9.16
CA ARG A 147 -4.72 -5.35 -8.27
C ARG A 147 -5.50 -6.17 -7.24
N ALA A 148 -5.27 -5.88 -5.96
CA ALA A 148 -6.19 -6.24 -4.89
C ALA A 148 -7.27 -5.16 -4.76
N ARG A 149 -8.52 -5.57 -4.79
CA ARG A 149 -9.67 -4.70 -4.52
C ARG A 149 -10.58 -5.42 -3.52
N PRO A 150 -11.38 -4.68 -2.74
CA PRO A 150 -12.34 -5.29 -1.85
C PRO A 150 -13.27 -6.26 -2.60
N VAL A 151 -13.44 -7.47 -2.07
CA VAL A 151 -14.27 -8.52 -2.64
C VAL A 151 -15.13 -9.20 -1.58
N GLN A 152 -16.27 -9.71 -2.04
CA GLN A 152 -17.09 -10.66 -1.30
C GLN A 152 -17.30 -11.88 -2.19
N LEU A 153 -16.89 -13.05 -1.70
CA LEU A 153 -16.89 -14.29 -2.46
C LEU A 153 -17.73 -15.32 -1.72
N ARG A 154 -18.57 -16.03 -2.45
CA ARG A 154 -19.35 -17.15 -1.92
C ARG A 154 -18.68 -18.46 -2.28
N TYR A 155 -18.59 -19.34 -1.28
CA TYR A 155 -18.04 -20.69 -1.40
C TYR A 155 -19.00 -21.71 -0.84
N GLU A 156 -19.07 -22.88 -1.47
CA GLU A 156 -19.52 -24.07 -0.77
C GLU A 156 -18.52 -24.40 0.36
N ARG A 157 -18.99 -24.92 1.49
CA ARG A 157 -18.12 -25.24 2.64
C ARG A 157 -16.94 -26.14 2.25
N ALA A 158 -17.18 -27.14 1.41
CA ALA A 158 -16.13 -28.05 0.94
C ALA A 158 -15.09 -27.35 0.05
N GLU A 159 -15.49 -26.34 -0.72
CA GLU A 159 -14.58 -25.58 -1.58
C GLU A 159 -13.66 -24.69 -0.76
N LEU A 160 -14.21 -23.97 0.24
CA LEU A 160 -13.39 -23.17 1.15
C LEU A 160 -12.43 -24.05 1.97
N ALA A 161 -12.92 -25.19 2.47
CA ALA A 161 -12.07 -26.14 3.19
C ALA A 161 -10.87 -26.58 2.35
N ALA A 162 -11.10 -26.95 1.09
CA ALA A 162 -10.03 -27.38 0.19
C ALA A 162 -9.05 -26.25 -0.15
N ALA A 163 -9.52 -25.00 -0.30
CA ALA A 163 -8.66 -23.85 -0.54
C ALA A 163 -7.75 -23.58 0.67
N LEU A 164 -8.28 -23.67 1.88
CA LEU A 164 -7.52 -23.41 3.11
C LEU A 164 -6.63 -24.58 3.55
N ASP A 165 -7.03 -25.82 3.29
CA ASP A 165 -6.19 -27.01 3.54
C ASP A 165 -4.96 -27.08 2.62
N ALA A 166 -4.91 -26.25 1.57
CA ALA A 166 -3.71 -26.08 0.74
C ALA A 166 -2.59 -25.30 1.45
N ILE A 167 -2.87 -24.68 2.60
CA ILE A 167 -1.91 -23.94 3.43
C ILE A 167 -1.24 -24.95 4.39
N PRO A 168 0.06 -25.24 4.24
CA PRO A 168 0.73 -26.28 5.04
C PRO A 168 0.69 -26.04 6.55
N GLU A 169 0.80 -24.77 6.97
CA GLU A 169 0.81 -24.35 8.37
C GLU A 169 -0.59 -24.21 8.96
N GLY A 170 -1.64 -24.32 8.14
CA GLY A 170 -3.01 -23.98 8.51
C GLY A 170 -3.26 -22.48 8.66
N ALA A 171 -4.48 -22.10 9.05
CA ALA A 171 -4.85 -20.72 9.28
C ALA A 171 -4.76 -20.34 10.77
N GLU A 172 -4.56 -19.06 11.04
CA GLU A 172 -4.80 -18.49 12.35
C GLU A 172 -6.21 -17.89 12.40
N VAL A 173 -6.99 -18.30 13.40
CA VAL A 173 -8.40 -17.92 13.54
C VAL A 173 -8.59 -17.14 14.83
N VAL A 174 -9.21 -15.98 14.73
CA VAL A 174 -9.54 -15.11 15.85
C VAL A 174 -11.06 -14.92 15.88
N ARG A 175 -11.67 -15.23 17.03
CA ARG A 175 -13.06 -14.88 17.32
C ARG A 175 -13.09 -13.50 17.95
N LEU A 176 -13.69 -12.56 17.25
CA LEU A 176 -13.83 -11.17 17.66
C LEU A 176 -15.28 -10.87 18.00
N THR A 177 -15.49 -10.22 19.13
CA THR A 177 -16.82 -9.77 19.58
C THR A 177 -16.83 -8.26 19.78
N ALA A 178 -18.03 -7.66 19.72
CA ALA A 178 -18.19 -6.24 20.02
C ALA A 178 -17.95 -5.98 21.51
N GLY A 179 -16.93 -5.18 21.82
CA GLY A 179 -16.70 -4.57 23.11
C GLY A 179 -17.12 -3.10 23.16
N PRO A 180 -16.89 -2.40 24.28
CA PRO A 180 -17.13 -0.97 24.36
C PRO A 180 -16.13 -0.20 23.48
N LEU A 181 -16.63 0.66 22.58
CA LEU A 181 -15.80 1.46 21.68
C LEU A 181 -15.16 2.70 22.36
N GLY A 182 -15.72 3.19 23.46
CA GLY A 182 -15.21 4.38 24.17
C GLY A 182 -15.24 5.67 23.34
N ASP A 183 -14.83 6.77 23.99
CA ASP A 183 -14.67 8.07 23.32
C ASP A 183 -13.56 8.01 22.27
N ALA A 184 -13.73 8.77 21.17
CA ALA A 184 -12.70 8.86 20.15
C ALA A 184 -11.42 9.50 20.74
N PRO A 185 -10.27 8.82 20.71
CA PRO A 185 -9.04 9.35 21.29
C PRO A 185 -8.54 10.60 20.55
N ALA A 186 -7.88 11.51 21.26
CA ALA A 186 -7.19 12.62 20.60
C ALA A 186 -6.06 12.07 19.71
N PRO A 187 -5.80 12.66 18.52
CA PRO A 187 -4.67 12.27 17.69
C PRO A 187 -3.34 12.42 18.46
N GLU A 188 -2.58 11.32 18.54
CA GLU A 188 -1.31 11.20 19.24
C GLU A 188 -0.19 10.92 18.23
N ARG A 189 1.01 11.45 18.53
CA ARG A 189 2.21 11.30 17.72
C ARG A 189 3.41 10.93 18.59
N THR A 190 4.09 9.86 18.25
CA THR A 190 5.31 9.38 18.92
C THR A 190 6.41 9.20 17.89
N LEU A 191 7.17 10.27 17.65
CA LEU A 191 8.25 10.31 16.66
C LEU A 191 9.58 10.55 17.37
N ASP A 192 10.45 9.55 17.45
CA ASP A 192 11.83 9.73 17.94
C ASP A 192 12.77 9.94 16.75
N ALA A 193 13.21 11.18 16.54
CA ALA A 193 14.14 11.54 15.47
C ALA A 193 15.47 10.76 15.55
N ARG A 194 15.89 10.31 16.73
CA ARG A 194 17.13 9.52 16.88
C ARG A 194 17.00 8.13 16.27
N CYS A 195 15.79 7.56 16.27
CA CYS A 195 15.53 6.26 15.63
C CYS A 195 15.65 6.33 14.10
N VAL A 196 15.43 7.51 13.49
CA VAL A 196 15.48 7.69 12.03
C VAL A 196 16.89 7.44 11.50
N THR A 197 17.92 7.99 12.15
CA THR A 197 19.31 7.82 11.71
C THR A 197 19.75 6.37 11.75
N ASP A 198 19.47 5.66 12.85
CA ASP A 198 19.85 4.25 13.00
C ASP A 198 19.07 3.36 12.02
N TYR A 199 17.79 3.65 11.81
CA TYR A 199 16.94 2.98 10.83
C TYR A 199 17.51 3.11 9.41
N LEU A 200 17.78 4.33 8.94
CA LEU A 200 18.30 4.56 7.59
C LEU A 200 19.71 3.99 7.42
N ARG A 201 20.57 4.09 8.44
CA ARG A 201 21.90 3.50 8.41
C ARG A 201 21.84 1.99 8.15
N ALA A 202 20.91 1.27 8.77
CA ALA A 202 20.75 -0.16 8.56
C ALA A 202 20.45 -0.50 7.08
N PHE A 203 19.63 0.31 6.42
CA PHE A 203 19.37 0.15 4.98
C PHE A 203 20.57 0.58 4.14
N THR A 204 21.28 1.67 4.46
CA THR A 204 22.45 2.13 3.70
C THR A 204 23.59 1.12 3.74
N GLU A 205 23.87 0.56 4.91
CA GLU A 205 25.03 -0.32 5.14
C GLU A 205 24.77 -1.79 4.75
N HIS A 206 23.54 -2.12 4.37
CA HIS A 206 23.18 -3.49 3.99
C HIS A 206 23.88 -3.91 2.70
N THR A 207 24.58 -5.06 2.76
CA THR A 207 25.41 -5.56 1.66
C THR A 207 24.59 -6.12 0.50
N ASP A 208 23.48 -6.79 0.79
CA ASP A 208 22.51 -7.22 -0.22
C ASP A 208 21.57 -6.06 -0.55
N ARG A 209 21.91 -5.31 -1.61
CA ARG A 209 21.13 -4.15 -2.07
C ARG A 209 19.73 -4.54 -2.56
N PRO A 210 19.54 -5.58 -3.40
CA PRO A 210 18.21 -6.03 -3.78
C PRO A 210 17.30 -6.30 -2.57
N GLN A 211 17.79 -7.05 -1.58
CA GLN A 211 17.02 -7.36 -0.38
C GLN A 211 16.70 -6.11 0.46
N ALA A 212 17.68 -5.22 0.62
CA ALA A 212 17.48 -3.97 1.35
C ALA A 212 16.39 -3.10 0.71
N LEU A 213 16.42 -2.96 -0.61
CA LEU A 213 15.44 -2.15 -1.35
C LEU A 213 14.06 -2.82 -1.42
N GLU A 214 13.99 -4.15 -1.49
CA GLU A 214 12.71 -4.86 -1.41
C GLU A 214 12.03 -4.57 -0.07
N GLN A 215 12.75 -4.76 1.04
CA GLN A 215 12.23 -4.47 2.37
C GLN A 215 11.88 -2.98 2.50
N PHE A 216 12.79 -2.08 2.11
CA PHE A 216 12.56 -0.64 2.20
C PHE A 216 11.33 -0.16 1.43
N THR A 217 11.01 -0.83 0.32
CA THR A 217 9.79 -0.55 -0.43
C THR A 217 8.53 -0.90 0.36
N LEU A 218 8.51 -2.04 1.07
CA LEU A 218 7.41 -2.38 1.98
C LEU A 218 7.31 -1.37 3.13
N GLU A 219 8.45 -1.05 3.75
CA GLU A 219 8.49 -0.11 4.88
C GLU A 219 7.97 1.28 4.50
N THR A 220 8.42 1.84 3.37
CA THR A 220 7.97 3.15 2.89
C THR A 220 6.48 3.15 2.54
N TRP A 221 5.96 2.05 2.00
CA TRP A 221 4.52 1.88 1.73
C TRP A 221 3.69 1.87 3.03
N LEU A 222 4.13 1.13 4.06
CA LEU A 222 3.49 1.11 5.39
C LEU A 222 3.53 2.49 6.05
N LEU A 223 4.68 3.16 5.99
CA LEU A 223 4.89 4.50 6.54
C LEU A 223 3.98 5.54 5.85
N ALA A 224 3.87 5.51 4.53
CA ALA A 224 2.98 6.41 3.81
C ALA A 224 1.50 6.17 4.19
N ARG A 225 1.06 4.90 4.27
CA ARG A 225 -0.33 4.54 4.65
C ARG A 225 -0.69 5.01 6.05
N THR A 226 0.12 4.68 7.04
CA THR A 226 -0.11 5.09 8.44
C THR A 226 -0.25 6.61 8.58
N ARG A 227 0.48 7.40 7.79
CA ARG A 227 0.39 8.87 7.80
C ARG A 227 -0.87 9.40 7.13
N ARG A 228 -1.29 8.81 6.00
CA ARG A 228 -2.57 9.15 5.38
C ARG A 228 -3.74 8.78 6.29
N LEU A 229 -3.68 7.64 6.96
CA LEU A 229 -4.68 7.21 7.95
C LEU A 229 -4.72 8.19 9.14
N HIS A 230 -3.57 8.60 9.66
CA HIS A 230 -3.50 9.60 10.73
C HIS A 230 -4.06 10.96 10.30
N ALA A 231 -3.71 11.43 9.11
CA ALA A 231 -4.24 12.68 8.55
C ALA A 231 -5.77 12.63 8.38
N ALA A 232 -6.30 11.52 7.86
CA ALA A 232 -7.74 11.30 7.71
C ALA A 232 -8.45 11.29 9.07
N TYR A 233 -7.87 10.64 10.08
CA TYR A 233 -8.40 10.64 11.44
C TYR A 233 -8.39 12.04 12.07
N ALA A 234 -7.26 12.75 11.97
CA ALA A 234 -7.09 14.08 12.54
C ALA A 234 -7.98 15.14 11.87
N ALA A 235 -8.26 15.00 10.58
CA ALA A 235 -9.20 15.85 9.86
C ALA A 235 -10.67 15.61 10.28
N GLY A 236 -10.97 14.39 10.76
CA GLY A 236 -12.31 13.98 11.18
C GLY A 236 -13.32 13.94 10.03
N ALA A 237 -14.59 13.68 10.35
CA ALA A 237 -15.65 13.48 9.35
C ALA A 237 -16.02 14.73 8.52
N ALA A 238 -15.55 15.92 8.89
CA ALA A 238 -15.98 17.20 8.30
C ALA A 238 -14.83 18.13 7.87
N GLY A 239 -13.57 17.77 8.13
CA GLY A 239 -12.41 18.62 7.86
C GLY A 239 -11.71 18.26 6.56
N ALA A 240 -11.41 19.25 5.74
CA ALA A 240 -10.39 19.09 4.69
C ALA A 240 -9.01 19.12 5.35
N GLU A 241 -8.10 18.27 4.87
CA GLU A 241 -6.70 18.28 5.32
C GLU A 241 -6.08 19.67 5.09
N PRO A 242 -5.27 20.20 6.02
CA PRO A 242 -4.49 21.41 5.76
C PRO A 242 -3.59 21.25 4.53
N ARG A 243 -3.34 22.34 3.80
CA ARG A 243 -2.46 22.33 2.62
C ARG A 243 -1.08 21.72 2.92
N LEU A 244 -0.48 22.10 4.04
CA LEU A 244 0.80 21.57 4.51
C LEU A 244 0.79 20.03 4.68
N VAL A 245 -0.32 19.49 5.20
CA VAL A 245 -0.49 18.03 5.36
C VAL A 245 -0.58 17.38 3.99
N ARG A 246 -1.39 17.90 3.07
CA ARG A 246 -1.48 17.37 1.70
C ARG A 246 -0.16 17.38 0.96
N GLU A 247 0.57 18.49 1.03
CA GLU A 247 1.91 18.61 0.40
C GLU A 247 2.89 17.60 1.00
N HIS A 248 2.83 17.38 2.32
CA HIS A 248 3.67 16.39 2.97
C HIS A 248 3.29 14.94 2.62
N LEU A 249 2.01 14.63 2.52
CA LEU A 249 1.55 13.32 2.04
C LEU A 249 1.99 13.09 0.59
N ALA A 250 1.94 14.11 -0.27
CA ALA A 250 2.47 14.01 -1.64
C ALA A 250 3.99 13.71 -1.68
N ARG A 251 4.76 14.23 -0.72
CA ARG A 251 6.19 13.85 -0.58
C ARG A 251 6.37 12.39 -0.20
N TRP A 252 5.50 11.85 0.65
CA TRP A 252 5.47 10.42 0.95
C TRP A 252 5.12 9.57 -0.28
N ASP A 253 4.18 10.04 -1.11
CA ASP A 253 3.80 9.36 -2.36
C ASP A 253 5.01 9.26 -3.31
N GLY A 254 5.72 10.37 -3.51
CA GLY A 254 6.96 10.38 -4.27
C GLY A 254 8.05 9.46 -3.67
N LEU A 255 8.15 9.38 -2.35
CA LEU A 255 9.11 8.47 -1.72
C LEU A 255 8.78 6.99 -1.97
N VAL A 256 7.51 6.60 -1.90
CA VAL A 256 7.05 5.23 -2.23
C VAL A 256 7.40 4.88 -3.68
N GLU A 257 7.17 5.82 -4.59
CA GLU A 257 7.52 5.67 -6.00
C GLU A 257 9.02 5.49 -6.22
N HIS A 258 9.83 6.33 -5.56
CA HIS A 258 11.27 6.27 -5.68
C HIS A 258 11.83 4.96 -5.13
N ALA A 259 11.32 4.49 -3.98
CA ALA A 259 11.70 3.22 -3.38
C ALA A 259 11.39 2.04 -4.30
N TYR A 260 10.17 1.98 -4.86
CA TYR A 260 9.77 0.92 -5.77
C TYR A 260 10.58 0.93 -7.06
N LEU A 261 10.85 2.10 -7.65
CA LEU A 261 11.69 2.24 -8.83
C LEU A 261 13.12 1.77 -8.56
N ALA A 262 13.71 2.18 -7.44
CA ALA A 262 15.05 1.76 -7.05
C ALA A 262 15.15 0.24 -6.88
N PHE A 263 14.19 -0.37 -6.17
CA PHE A 263 14.11 -1.82 -6.04
C PHE A 263 14.04 -2.51 -7.40
N ARG A 264 13.14 -2.09 -8.29
CA ARG A 264 12.95 -2.70 -9.61
C ARG A 264 14.20 -2.61 -10.49
N ARG A 265 14.91 -1.48 -10.44
CA ARG A 265 16.17 -1.31 -11.17
C ARG A 265 17.25 -2.26 -10.64
N VAL A 266 17.47 -2.28 -9.32
CA VAL A 266 18.53 -3.10 -8.71
C VAL A 266 18.23 -4.58 -8.84
N ALA A 267 16.97 -5.02 -8.70
CA ALA A 267 16.55 -6.39 -8.94
C ALA A 267 16.83 -6.87 -10.38
N ARG A 268 16.91 -5.94 -11.35
CA ARG A 268 17.28 -6.21 -12.75
C ARG A 268 18.78 -6.05 -13.02
N GLY A 269 19.60 -5.88 -11.99
CA GLY A 269 21.05 -5.71 -12.11
C GLY A 269 21.47 -4.32 -12.60
N ARG A 270 20.59 -3.32 -12.53
CA ARG A 270 20.90 -1.93 -12.88
C ARG A 270 21.33 -1.12 -11.66
N ALA A 271 21.93 0.04 -11.90
CA ALA A 271 22.38 0.95 -10.84
C ALA A 271 21.21 1.47 -9.98
N GLU A 272 21.46 1.54 -8.67
CA GLU A 272 20.57 2.15 -7.68
C GLU A 272 20.47 3.67 -7.91
N PRO A 273 19.26 4.25 -8.02
CA PRO A 273 19.06 5.69 -8.02
C PRO A 273 19.65 6.36 -6.77
N PRO A 274 20.35 7.50 -6.90
CA PRO A 274 20.94 8.19 -5.76
C PRO A 274 19.85 8.85 -4.88
N GLU A 275 20.24 9.31 -3.70
CA GLU A 275 19.43 10.16 -2.80
C GLU A 275 18.18 9.52 -2.17
N LEU A 276 17.81 8.27 -2.49
CA LEU A 276 16.60 7.64 -1.95
C LEU A 276 16.53 7.69 -0.42
N LEU A 277 17.61 7.26 0.25
CA LEU A 277 17.66 7.19 1.72
C LEU A 277 17.80 8.59 2.36
N ASP A 278 18.45 9.53 1.68
CA ASP A 278 18.55 10.92 2.13
C ASP A 278 17.16 11.59 2.11
N ARG A 279 16.43 11.45 0.99
CA ARG A 279 15.04 11.92 0.86
C ARG A 279 14.13 11.28 1.91
N ALA A 280 14.30 9.99 2.18
CA ALA A 280 13.55 9.33 3.25
C ALA A 280 13.81 9.95 4.62
N GLY A 281 15.07 10.27 4.92
CA GLY A 281 15.45 11.03 6.10
C GLY A 281 14.74 12.37 6.18
N GLU A 282 14.79 13.17 5.12
CA GLU A 282 14.15 14.49 5.10
C GLU A 282 12.63 14.42 5.31
N VAL A 283 11.96 13.45 4.69
CA VAL A 283 10.51 13.27 4.81
C VAL A 283 10.14 12.78 6.22
N LEU A 284 10.87 11.81 6.79
CA LEU A 284 10.66 11.32 8.16
C LEU A 284 10.84 12.44 9.21
N HIS A 285 11.88 13.25 9.09
CA HIS A 285 12.10 14.37 10.01
C HIS A 285 11.01 15.45 9.91
N ALA A 286 10.44 15.64 8.72
CA ALA A 286 9.38 16.62 8.49
C ALA A 286 8.02 16.20 9.06
N ASP A 287 7.80 14.93 9.41
CA ASP A 287 6.53 14.44 9.99
C ASP A 287 6.09 15.26 11.21
N ALA A 288 7.03 15.57 12.12
CA ALA A 288 6.73 16.28 13.36
C ALA A 288 6.15 17.69 13.12
N THR A 289 6.63 18.38 12.07
CA THR A 289 6.17 19.72 11.70
C THR A 289 4.92 19.67 10.83
N ALA A 290 4.95 18.87 9.77
CA ALA A 290 3.89 18.81 8.78
C ALA A 290 2.57 18.27 9.35
N LEU A 291 2.65 17.24 10.19
CA LEU A 291 1.51 16.63 10.87
C LEU A 291 1.26 17.26 12.25
N GLY A 292 2.04 18.27 12.62
CA GLY A 292 1.95 19.01 13.89
C GLY A 292 1.29 20.38 13.84
N GLY A 293 0.83 20.82 12.67
CA GLY A 293 -0.05 21.98 12.55
C GLY A 293 0.61 23.35 12.69
N THR A 294 1.94 23.46 12.48
CA THR A 294 2.57 24.79 12.33
C THR A 294 2.90 25.04 10.85
N PRO A 295 2.27 26.03 10.19
CA PRO A 295 2.52 26.30 8.77
C PRO A 295 3.93 26.85 8.57
N SER A 296 4.63 26.34 7.55
CA SER A 296 5.78 27.00 6.95
C SER A 296 5.53 27.07 5.44
N GLU A 297 5.72 28.25 4.87
CA GLU A 297 5.45 28.52 3.45
C GLU A 297 6.68 28.25 2.59
N ALA A 298 6.53 27.45 1.52
CA ALA A 298 7.50 27.36 0.44
C ALA A 298 6.82 27.47 -0.93
N ARG A 299 7.53 28.13 -1.85
CA ARG A 299 7.11 28.57 -3.20
C ARG A 299 7.36 27.47 -4.24
N THR A 300 6.64 27.55 -5.36
CA THR A 300 6.91 26.75 -6.56
C THR A 300 7.05 27.70 -7.76
N GLU A 301 8.12 27.54 -8.54
CA GLU A 301 8.34 28.14 -9.86
C GLU A 301 8.89 27.07 -10.81
N GLY A 302 8.53 27.16 -12.09
CA GLY A 302 9.23 26.47 -13.17
C GLY A 302 8.38 26.21 -14.43
N GLU A 303 8.54 27.07 -15.44
CA GLU A 303 7.94 26.99 -16.78
C GLU A 303 8.53 25.87 -17.66
N HIS A 304 7.71 25.32 -18.56
CA HIS A 304 8.09 24.29 -19.53
C HIS A 304 8.58 24.86 -20.87
N ALA A 305 9.63 24.24 -21.43
CA ALA A 305 10.11 24.44 -22.79
C ALA A 305 9.33 23.58 -23.81
N ALA A 306 9.29 24.01 -25.07
CA ALA A 306 8.58 23.34 -26.16
C ALA A 306 9.27 22.03 -26.60
N VAL A 307 8.47 20.97 -26.76
CA VAL A 307 8.87 19.60 -27.07
C VAL A 307 8.47 19.25 -28.52
N ASP A 308 9.27 18.40 -29.19
CA ASP A 308 9.02 17.85 -30.52
C ASP A 308 7.73 16.99 -30.59
N ASP A 309 6.82 17.29 -31.54
CA ASP A 309 5.47 16.72 -31.63
C ASP A 309 5.46 15.20 -31.86
N ARG A 310 6.48 14.64 -32.53
CA ARG A 310 6.56 13.20 -32.80
C ARG A 310 6.98 12.40 -31.57
N LEU A 311 7.93 12.93 -30.80
CA LEU A 311 8.34 12.36 -29.52
C LEU A 311 7.17 12.33 -28.55
N ARG A 312 6.42 13.44 -28.49
CA ARG A 312 5.24 13.58 -27.64
C ARG A 312 4.16 12.55 -27.93
N ALA A 313 3.88 12.27 -29.21
CA ALA A 313 2.89 11.28 -29.61
C ALA A 313 3.25 9.88 -29.09
N THR A 314 4.48 9.42 -29.29
CA THR A 314 4.93 8.10 -28.83
C THR A 314 4.96 7.99 -27.30
N VAL A 315 5.35 9.05 -26.58
CA VAL A 315 5.28 9.06 -25.11
C VAL A 315 3.83 8.92 -24.63
N ARG A 316 2.87 9.62 -25.26
CA ARG A 316 1.45 9.51 -24.93
C ARG A 316 0.89 8.13 -25.21
N GLU A 317 1.26 7.51 -26.34
CA GLU A 317 0.84 6.16 -26.71
C GLU A 317 1.29 5.12 -25.65
N VAL A 318 2.56 5.19 -25.23
CA VAL A 318 3.10 4.31 -24.18
C VAL A 318 2.36 4.51 -22.86
N VAL A 319 2.13 5.76 -22.44
CA VAL A 319 1.40 6.06 -21.21
C VAL A 319 -0.05 5.57 -21.27
N ALA A 320 -0.74 5.79 -22.39
CA ALA A 320 -2.11 5.34 -22.61
C ALA A 320 -2.20 3.81 -22.52
N SER A 321 -1.27 3.12 -23.17
CA SER A 321 -1.17 1.66 -23.16
C SER A 321 -0.94 1.10 -21.75
N VAL A 322 -0.03 1.67 -20.96
CA VAL A 322 0.27 1.18 -19.60
C VAL A 322 -0.89 1.41 -18.64
N LEU A 323 -1.60 2.54 -18.79
CA LEU A 323 -2.76 2.89 -17.98
C LEU A 323 -4.05 2.22 -18.43
N GLY A 324 -4.08 1.63 -19.63
CA GLY A 324 -5.28 1.03 -20.22
C GLY A 324 -6.35 2.09 -20.54
N LEU A 325 -5.93 3.26 -20.99
CA LEU A 325 -6.79 4.40 -21.34
C LEU A 325 -6.66 4.72 -22.83
N ASP A 326 -7.67 5.39 -23.38
CA ASP A 326 -7.56 5.99 -24.71
C ASP A 326 -6.69 7.26 -24.63
N GLU A 327 -5.93 7.59 -25.68
CA GLU A 327 -4.99 8.72 -25.67
C GLU A 327 -5.65 10.09 -25.42
N ASP A 328 -6.91 10.24 -25.81
CA ASP A 328 -7.70 11.47 -25.61
C ASP A 328 -8.16 11.65 -24.16
N GLN A 329 -8.08 10.60 -23.34
CA GLN A 329 -8.38 10.62 -21.91
C GLN A 329 -7.18 11.05 -21.05
N LEU A 330 -5.98 11.09 -21.63
CA LEU A 330 -4.77 11.49 -20.90
C LEU A 330 -4.72 13.03 -20.76
N PRO A 331 -4.58 13.55 -19.53
CA PRO A 331 -4.46 14.98 -19.31
C PRO A 331 -3.14 15.51 -19.90
N GLU A 332 -3.15 16.76 -20.34
CA GLU A 332 -1.92 17.48 -20.72
C GLU A 332 -1.11 17.97 -19.50
N THR A 333 -1.65 17.80 -18.30
CA THR A 333 -1.06 18.21 -17.02
C THR A 333 -0.48 17.02 -16.27
N GLU A 334 -0.93 16.74 -15.04
CA GLU A 334 -0.40 15.68 -14.18
C GLU A 334 -1.20 14.37 -14.33
N LEU A 335 -0.47 13.25 -14.41
CA LEU A 335 -1.05 11.91 -14.49
C LEU A 335 -1.56 11.41 -13.13
N THR A 336 -1.08 11.97 -12.02
CA THR A 336 -1.42 11.60 -10.63
C THR A 336 -2.91 11.74 -10.31
N GLY A 337 -3.65 12.56 -11.06
CA GLY A 337 -5.10 12.70 -10.91
C GLY A 337 -5.92 11.55 -11.50
N LEU A 338 -5.30 10.62 -12.24
CA LEU A 338 -5.99 9.51 -12.88
C LEU A 338 -6.13 8.31 -11.91
N PRO A 339 -7.33 7.73 -11.74
CA PRO A 339 -7.53 6.55 -10.90
C PRO A 339 -6.70 5.33 -11.31
N ALA A 340 -6.29 5.27 -12.59
CA ALA A 340 -5.47 4.20 -13.13
C ALA A 340 -3.96 4.39 -12.86
N PHE A 341 -3.53 5.60 -12.49
CA PHE A 341 -2.13 5.93 -12.25
C PHE A 341 -1.72 5.55 -10.83
N SER A 342 -0.59 4.84 -10.70
CA SER A 342 -0.02 4.42 -9.43
C SER A 342 1.50 4.31 -9.56
N SER A 343 2.21 4.20 -8.44
CA SER A 343 3.68 4.07 -8.41
C SER A 343 4.18 2.91 -9.27
N LEU A 344 3.45 1.81 -9.29
CA LEU A 344 3.71 0.66 -10.16
C LEU A 344 3.60 1.05 -11.64
N ARG A 345 2.51 1.72 -12.00
CA ARG A 345 2.26 2.14 -13.39
C ARG A 345 3.26 3.18 -13.87
N MET A 346 3.70 4.08 -12.99
CA MET A 346 4.80 5.00 -13.28
C MET A 346 6.07 4.23 -13.65
N VAL A 347 6.46 3.22 -12.86
CA VAL A 347 7.63 2.40 -13.18
C VAL A 347 7.45 1.63 -14.48
N GLU A 348 6.27 1.04 -14.72
CA GLU A 348 5.95 0.38 -15.99
C GLU A 348 6.05 1.34 -17.19
N ILE A 349 5.57 2.58 -17.07
CA ILE A 349 5.72 3.63 -18.08
C ILE A 349 7.20 3.85 -18.39
N VAL A 350 8.04 4.06 -17.37
CA VAL A 350 9.49 4.26 -17.53
C VAL A 350 10.13 3.07 -18.24
N GLU A 351 9.83 1.84 -17.81
CA GLU A 351 10.36 0.61 -18.40
C GLU A 351 9.92 0.43 -19.88
N CYS A 352 8.67 0.75 -20.20
CA CYS A 352 8.16 0.73 -21.57
C CYS A 352 8.81 1.81 -22.44
N LEU A 353 9.04 3.01 -21.91
CA LEU A 353 9.72 4.09 -22.64
C LEU A 353 11.19 3.73 -22.93
N GLU A 354 11.94 3.20 -21.96
CA GLU A 354 13.31 2.72 -22.21
C GLU A 354 13.34 1.66 -23.32
N THR A 355 12.37 0.74 -23.31
CA THR A 355 12.26 -0.32 -24.32
C THR A 355 11.91 0.24 -25.70
N GLU A 356 10.92 1.12 -25.78
CA GLU A 356 10.41 1.69 -27.03
C GLU A 356 11.46 2.58 -27.70
N PHE A 357 12.15 3.41 -26.93
CA PHE A 357 13.17 4.33 -27.45
C PHE A 357 14.56 3.71 -27.52
N GLN A 358 14.74 2.48 -27.05
CA GLN A 358 16.04 1.77 -26.96
C GLN A 358 17.13 2.60 -26.26
N VAL A 359 16.74 3.23 -25.15
CA VAL A 359 17.62 4.04 -24.30
C VAL A 359 17.63 3.50 -22.88
N GLU A 360 18.67 3.82 -22.14
CA GLU A 360 18.66 3.69 -20.68
C GLU A 360 18.65 5.08 -20.07
N PHE A 361 17.71 5.33 -19.15
CA PHE A 361 17.67 6.61 -18.46
C PHE A 361 18.74 6.67 -17.37
N GLU A 362 19.41 7.82 -17.29
CA GLU A 362 20.37 8.12 -16.23
C GLU A 362 19.69 8.05 -14.86
N ALA A 363 20.30 7.35 -13.91
CA ALA A 363 19.70 7.09 -12.60
C ALA A 363 19.39 8.39 -11.83
N ALA A 364 20.18 9.45 -12.02
CA ALA A 364 19.96 10.77 -11.43
C ALA A 364 18.75 11.53 -12.01
N ASP A 365 18.25 11.11 -13.17
CA ASP A 365 17.08 11.70 -13.81
C ASP A 365 15.77 10.98 -13.45
N LEU A 366 15.85 9.84 -12.76
CA LEU A 366 14.72 8.99 -12.37
C LEU A 366 14.19 9.35 -10.98
N VAL A 367 13.74 10.60 -10.83
CA VAL A 367 13.14 11.12 -9.60
C VAL A 367 11.64 11.38 -9.82
N PRO A 368 10.76 11.10 -8.83
CA PRO A 368 9.30 11.19 -8.98
C PRO A 368 8.81 12.49 -9.62
N GLU A 369 9.42 13.62 -9.26
CA GLU A 369 9.04 14.95 -9.75
C GLU A 369 9.17 15.10 -11.27
N LYS A 370 9.95 14.25 -11.94
CA LYS A 370 10.16 14.25 -13.39
C LYS A 370 9.30 13.20 -14.13
N LEU A 371 8.47 12.44 -13.42
CA LEU A 371 7.80 11.24 -13.94
C LEU A 371 6.27 11.33 -13.95
N HIS A 372 5.71 12.47 -13.53
CA HIS A 372 4.25 12.66 -13.38
C HIS A 372 3.58 13.41 -14.51
N ARG A 373 4.35 13.98 -15.45
CA ARG A 373 3.83 14.77 -16.57
C ARG A 373 4.37 14.25 -17.89
N ILE A 374 3.52 14.27 -18.91
CA ILE A 374 3.92 13.90 -20.28
C ILE A 374 5.09 14.78 -20.76
N SER A 375 5.07 16.08 -20.45
CA SER A 375 6.15 17.01 -20.80
C SER A 375 7.50 16.61 -20.19
N ASP A 376 7.50 16.20 -18.92
CA ASP A 376 8.73 15.81 -18.20
C ASP A 376 9.26 14.46 -18.70
N LEU A 377 8.35 13.51 -18.99
CA LEU A 377 8.70 12.24 -19.64
C LEU A 377 9.29 12.47 -21.04
N CYS A 378 8.73 13.39 -21.83
CA CYS A 378 9.31 13.76 -23.11
C CYS A 378 10.70 14.37 -22.95
N ALA A 379 10.89 15.26 -21.97
CA ALA A 379 12.20 15.86 -21.68
C ALA A 379 13.22 14.80 -21.24
N LEU A 380 12.79 13.79 -20.46
CA LEU A 380 13.60 12.66 -20.05
C LEU A 380 14.08 11.84 -21.26
N VAL A 381 13.15 11.46 -22.16
CA VAL A 381 13.49 10.73 -23.39
C VAL A 381 14.40 11.56 -24.29
N GLY A 382 14.12 12.86 -24.45
CA GLY A 382 14.95 13.77 -25.24
C GLY A 382 16.40 13.79 -24.75
N ARG A 383 16.63 13.94 -23.44
CA ARG A 383 17.98 13.90 -22.85
C ARG A 383 18.69 12.57 -23.09
N ALA A 384 17.97 11.45 -23.00
CA ALA A 384 18.55 10.12 -23.22
C ALA A 384 18.90 9.84 -24.69
N LEU A 385 18.12 10.39 -25.63
CA LEU A 385 18.41 10.30 -27.07
C LEU A 385 19.61 11.17 -27.48
N ASP A 386 19.82 12.30 -26.80
CA ASP A 386 20.94 13.23 -27.01
C ASP A 386 22.23 12.82 -26.28
N GLY A 387 22.12 11.89 -25.31
CA GLY A 387 23.25 11.33 -24.57
C GLY A 387 24.10 10.36 -25.41
N PRO A 388 25.35 10.07 -24.98
CA PRO A 388 26.18 9.05 -25.63
C PRO A 388 25.47 7.69 -25.53
N ARG A 389 25.13 7.10 -26.68
CA ARG A 389 24.54 5.75 -26.73
C ARG A 389 25.57 4.73 -26.19
N PRO A 390 25.14 3.74 -25.39
CA PRO A 390 26.01 2.70 -24.86
C PRO A 390 26.71 1.88 -25.96
#